data_AF-A0A2H3BBH7-F1
#
_entry.id   AF-A0A2H3BBH7-F1
#
_cell.length_a   1.000
_cell.length_b   1.000
_cell.length_c   1.000
_cell.angle_alpha   90.00
_cell.angle_beta   90.00
_cell.angle_gamma   90.00
#
_symmetry.space_group_name_H-M   'P 1'
#
loop_
_entity.id
_entity.type
_entity.pdbx_description
1 polymer ?
#
loop_
_entity_poly.entity_id
_entity_poly.type
_entity_poly.pdbx_seq_one_letter_code
_entity_poly.pdbx_strand_id
1 'polypeptide(L)'
;MSSYSAIDYLLDKANIYDTVTKMMLYVDLLRWDDIEKEVFTDHIRVDYTSLLGGEVVDVTSKEQVEFWKGIMRRLEKSQHITTSLLIDLPQPGSVSPPKDVQVTANVAVTLVPKDGEKGLVQNGGRYLLEVSRIAPSDGGNPWRISSLKVDVIYSAGNKDFYNGKE
;
A
#
# COMPACT_ATOMS: atom_id res chain seq x y z
N MET A 1 14.81 5.26 29.48
CA MET A 1 14.04 4.97 28.25
C MET A 1 14.40 6.03 27.23
N SER A 2 14.67 5.66 25.98
CA SER A 2 14.92 6.66 24.93
C SER A 2 13.63 7.44 24.71
N SER A 3 13.66 8.76 24.83
CA SER A 3 12.51 9.63 24.56
C SER A 3 12.30 9.75 23.06
N TYR A 4 11.05 9.68 22.59
CA TYR A 4 10.72 9.97 21.22
C TYR A 4 10.80 11.48 20.97
N SER A 5 11.86 11.92 20.29
CA SER A 5 12.10 13.34 20.08
C SER A 5 11.20 13.91 18.98
N ALA A 6 11.08 15.24 18.93
CA ALA A 6 10.37 15.90 17.83
C ALA A 6 11.04 15.63 16.47
N ILE A 7 12.36 15.45 16.44
CA ILE A 7 13.10 15.14 15.21
C ILE A 7 12.76 13.71 14.76
N ASP A 8 12.78 12.74 15.68
CA ASP A 8 12.40 11.34 15.36
C ASP A 8 10.96 11.28 14.84
N TYR A 9 10.05 12.02 15.46
CA TYR A 9 8.67 12.14 14.99
C TYR A 9 8.55 12.68 13.57
N LEU A 10 9.22 13.80 13.28
CA LEU A 10 9.17 14.40 11.94
C LEU A 10 9.79 13.47 10.88
N LEU A 11 10.90 12.81 11.22
CA LEU A 11 11.57 11.86 10.35
C LEU A 11 10.71 10.62 10.09
N ASP A 12 10.13 10.02 11.13
CA ASP A 12 9.23 8.87 10.99
C ASP A 12 8.00 9.24 10.17
N LYS A 13 7.39 10.40 10.43
CA LYS A 13 6.22 10.87 9.68
C LYS A 13 6.54 11.01 8.19
N ALA A 14 7.67 11.62 7.84
CA ALA A 14 8.10 11.76 6.45
C ALA A 14 8.40 10.39 5.81
N ASN A 15 9.12 9.53 6.52
CA ASN A 15 9.45 8.19 6.05
C ASN A 15 8.22 7.32 5.81
N ILE A 16 7.25 7.31 6.73
CA ILE A 16 6.00 6.57 6.56
C ILE A 16 5.19 7.13 5.39
N TYR A 17 5.12 8.46 5.27
CA TYR A 17 4.44 9.11 4.14
C TYR A 17 5.04 8.66 2.80
N ASP A 18 6.37 8.63 2.69
CA ASP A 18 7.07 8.16 1.50
C ASP A 18 6.80 6.68 1.23
N THR A 19 6.89 5.81 2.25
CA THR A 19 6.61 4.37 2.10
C THR A 19 5.21 4.11 1.55
N VAL A 20 4.20 4.79 2.10
CA VAL A 20 2.80 4.64 1.66
C VAL A 20 2.57 5.24 0.26
N THR A 21 3.22 6.36 -0.06
CA THR A 21 3.16 6.96 -1.40
C THR A 21 3.78 6.05 -2.45
N LYS A 22 4.96 5.47 -2.15
CA LYS A 22 5.68 4.55 -3.03
C LYS A 22 4.84 3.32 -3.37
N MET A 23 4.03 2.81 -2.43
CA MET A 23 3.27 1.56 -2.60
C MET A 23 2.57 1.47 -3.95
N MET A 24 1.73 2.44 -4.30
CA MET A 24 0.97 2.40 -5.56
C MET A 24 1.63 3.20 -6.67
N LEU A 25 2.42 4.24 -6.34
CA LEU A 25 3.19 4.96 -7.36
C LEU A 25 4.18 4.04 -8.07
N TYR A 26 4.83 3.12 -7.34
CA TYR A 26 5.75 2.15 -7.93
C TYR A 26 5.02 1.11 -8.78
N VAL A 27 3.77 0.74 -8.44
CA VAL A 27 2.92 -0.11 -9.30
C VAL A 27 2.67 0.59 -10.64
N ASP A 28 2.25 1.86 -10.61
CA ASP A 28 2.00 2.65 -11.81
C ASP A 28 3.25 2.87 -12.67
N LEU A 29 4.43 2.96 -12.02
CA LEU A 29 5.73 3.10 -12.68
C LEU A 29 6.39 1.75 -13.03
N LEU A 30 5.74 0.62 -12.74
CA LEU A 30 6.26 -0.73 -12.94
C LEU A 30 7.61 -0.99 -12.23
N ARG A 31 7.87 -0.31 -11.11
CA ARG A 31 9.10 -0.42 -10.29
C ARG A 31 9.02 -1.57 -9.31
N TRP A 32 8.86 -2.79 -9.83
CA TRP A 32 8.54 -3.98 -9.04
C TRP A 32 9.58 -4.33 -7.97
N ASP A 33 10.86 -4.35 -8.35
CA ASP A 33 11.96 -4.68 -7.42
C ASP A 33 12.06 -3.66 -6.27
N ASP A 34 11.72 -2.40 -6.55
CA ASP A 34 11.73 -1.34 -5.55
C ASP A 34 10.57 -1.46 -4.56
N ILE A 35 9.43 -2.07 -4.94
CA ILE A 35 8.34 -2.39 -4.00
C ILE A 35 8.83 -3.41 -2.97
N GLU A 36 9.45 -4.49 -3.45
CA GLU A 36 9.97 -5.54 -2.55
C GLU A 36 11.05 -5.01 -1.60
N LYS A 37 11.88 -4.09 -2.07
CA LYS A 37 12.98 -3.52 -1.27
C LYS A 37 12.52 -2.41 -0.30
N GLU A 38 11.61 -1.54 -0.75
CA GLU A 38 11.35 -0.25 -0.07
C GLU A 38 9.95 -0.14 0.55
N VAL A 39 9.00 -0.99 0.18
CA VAL A 39 7.59 -0.81 0.56
C VAL A 39 7.15 -1.81 1.61
N PHE A 40 7.36 -3.11 1.39
CA PHE A 40 6.79 -4.16 2.24
C PHE A 40 7.80 -4.77 3.21
N THR A 41 7.28 -5.31 4.32
CA THR A 41 8.01 -6.29 5.12
C THR A 41 8.08 -7.62 4.38
N ASP A 42 8.96 -8.54 4.80
CA ASP A 42 9.12 -9.86 4.15
C ASP A 42 7.79 -10.62 4.02
N HIS A 43 6.95 -10.51 5.05
CA HIS A 43 5.59 -11.01 5.09
C HIS A 43 4.61 -9.88 5.36
N ILE A 44 3.46 -9.92 4.68
CA ILE A 44 2.41 -8.93 4.80
C ILE A 44 1.05 -9.60 4.91
N ARG A 45 0.21 -9.02 5.77
CA ARG A 45 -1.19 -9.41 5.90
C ARG A 45 -2.07 -8.58 4.98
N VAL A 46 -2.72 -9.22 4.02
CA VAL A 46 -3.47 -8.55 2.95
C VAL A 46 -4.96 -8.89 3.03
N ASP A 47 -5.79 -7.85 3.07
CA ASP A 47 -7.25 -7.93 3.07
C ASP A 47 -7.81 -7.16 1.86
N TYR A 48 -8.10 -7.90 0.79
CA TYR A 48 -8.82 -7.41 -0.38
C TYR A 48 -10.29 -7.84 -0.40
N THR A 49 -10.84 -8.34 0.72
CA THR A 49 -12.18 -8.94 0.75
C THR A 49 -13.28 -8.01 0.26
N SER A 50 -13.15 -6.70 0.53
CA SER A 50 -14.12 -5.70 0.06
C SER A 50 -14.07 -5.45 -1.46
N LEU A 51 -12.94 -5.75 -2.12
CA LEU A 51 -12.72 -5.50 -3.54
C LEU A 51 -12.90 -6.76 -4.39
N LEU A 52 -12.31 -7.88 -3.95
CA LEU A 52 -12.20 -9.12 -4.70
C LEU A 52 -13.05 -10.26 -4.11
N GLY A 53 -13.65 -10.05 -2.93
CA GLY A 53 -14.18 -11.14 -2.12
C GLY A 53 -13.06 -12.02 -1.55
N GLY A 54 -13.39 -13.27 -1.23
CA GLY A 54 -12.42 -14.24 -0.70
C GLY A 54 -12.11 -14.04 0.79
N GLU A 55 -10.88 -14.36 1.19
CA GLU A 55 -10.41 -14.34 2.57
C GLU A 55 -9.17 -13.45 2.74
N VAL A 56 -8.89 -13.07 3.99
CA VAL A 56 -7.65 -12.40 4.36
C VAL A 56 -6.50 -13.39 4.25
N VAL A 57 -5.38 -12.96 3.68
CA VAL A 57 -4.21 -13.82 3.46
C VAL A 57 -2.95 -13.23 4.07
N ASP A 58 -2.05 -14.09 4.51
CA ASP A 58 -0.68 -13.74 4.87
C ASP A 58 0.24 -14.25 3.75
N VAL A 59 0.93 -13.32 3.09
CA VAL A 59 1.75 -13.60 1.90
C VAL A 59 3.11 -12.96 2.05
N THR A 60 4.10 -13.44 1.29
CA THR A 60 5.37 -12.73 1.15
C THR A 60 5.20 -11.46 0.31
N SER A 61 6.10 -10.49 0.50
CA SER A 61 6.16 -9.31 -0.37
C SER A 61 6.22 -9.70 -1.86
N LYS A 62 7.00 -10.73 -2.19
CA LYS A 62 7.16 -11.23 -3.55
C LYS A 62 5.85 -11.79 -4.12
N GLU A 63 5.13 -12.60 -3.37
CA GLU A 63 3.83 -13.14 -3.80
C GLU A 63 2.81 -12.04 -4.06
N GLN A 64 2.77 -11.01 -3.21
CA GLN A 64 1.91 -9.86 -3.41
C GLN A 64 2.27 -9.05 -4.66
N VAL A 65 3.57 -8.84 -4.90
CA VAL A 65 4.07 -8.14 -6.10
C VAL A 65 3.74 -8.94 -7.36
N GLU A 66 3.89 -10.27 -7.35
CA GLU A 66 3.51 -11.12 -8.48
C GLU A 66 1.99 -11.11 -8.73
N PHE A 67 1.19 -11.09 -7.67
CA PHE A 67 -0.26 -10.90 -7.79
C PHE A 67 -0.61 -9.58 -8.50
N TRP A 68 0.01 -8.46 -8.09
CA TRP A 68 -0.18 -7.17 -8.77
C TRP A 68 0.32 -7.18 -10.21
N LYS A 69 1.48 -7.79 -10.49
CA LYS A 69 1.97 -7.97 -11.87
C LYS A 69 0.95 -8.72 -12.73
N GLY A 70 0.31 -9.76 -12.19
CA GLY A 70 -0.75 -10.49 -12.87
C GLY A 70 -1.91 -9.58 -13.29
N ILE A 71 -2.41 -8.75 -12.38
CA ILE A 71 -3.43 -7.74 -12.68
C ILE A 71 -2.94 -6.75 -13.76
N MET A 72 -1.73 -6.21 -13.58
CA MET A 72 -1.17 -5.21 -14.49
C MET A 72 -0.95 -5.72 -15.92
N ARG A 73 -0.76 -7.03 -16.12
CA ARG A 73 -0.63 -7.61 -17.48
C ARG A 73 -1.90 -7.45 -18.31
N ARG A 74 -3.07 -7.32 -17.68
CA ARG A 74 -4.36 -7.11 -18.34
C ARG A 74 -4.67 -5.62 -18.62
N LEU A 75 -3.80 -4.73 -18.14
CA LEU A 75 -3.98 -3.28 -18.26
C LEU A 75 -3.05 -2.68 -19.31
N GLU A 76 -3.55 -1.65 -20.00
CA GLU A 76 -2.73 -0.75 -20.81
C GLU A 76 -2.14 0.37 -19.95
N LYS A 77 -2.94 0.94 -19.05
CA LYS A 77 -2.57 2.02 -18.12
C LYS A 77 -3.21 1.81 -16.76
N SER A 78 -2.54 2.28 -15.71
CA SER A 78 -3.10 2.41 -14.37
C SER A 78 -2.76 3.78 -13.79
N GLN A 79 -3.59 4.23 -12.88
CA GLN A 79 -3.31 5.36 -12.02
C GLN A 79 -3.97 5.14 -10.66
N HIS A 80 -3.16 5.20 -9.62
CA HIS A 80 -3.57 5.13 -8.23
C HIS A 80 -3.21 6.44 -7.54
N ILE A 81 -4.21 7.12 -6.98
CA ILE A 81 -4.04 8.37 -6.25
C ILE A 81 -4.27 8.09 -4.77
N THR A 82 -3.19 7.86 -4.03
CA THR A 82 -3.19 7.77 -2.57
C THR A 82 -3.04 9.16 -1.96
N THR A 83 -3.97 9.57 -1.11
CA THR A 83 -4.00 10.93 -0.55
C THR A 83 -4.63 10.97 0.84
N SER A 84 -4.60 12.13 1.50
CA SER A 84 -5.22 12.34 2.81
C SER A 84 -4.73 11.35 3.88
N LEU A 85 -3.42 11.11 3.91
CA LEU A 85 -2.80 10.19 4.86
C LEU A 85 -2.94 10.74 6.29
N LEU A 86 -3.48 9.91 7.17
CA LEU A 86 -3.44 10.11 8.61
C LEU A 86 -2.55 9.01 9.21
N ILE A 87 -1.42 9.43 9.77
CA ILE A 87 -0.41 8.55 10.39
C ILE A 87 -0.56 8.66 11.90
N ASP A 88 -0.90 7.56 12.58
CA ASP A 88 -1.18 7.51 14.01
C ASP A 88 0.11 7.37 14.85
N LEU A 89 1.00 8.35 14.71
CA LEU A 89 2.22 8.44 15.52
C LEU A 89 1.91 9.08 16.88
N PRO A 90 2.50 8.57 17.99
CA PRO A 90 2.39 9.21 19.28
C PRO A 90 3.07 10.59 19.25
N GLN A 91 2.56 11.52 20.06
CA GLN A 91 3.22 12.82 20.20
C GLN A 91 4.62 12.69 20.82
N PRO A 92 5.59 13.51 20.42
CA PRO A 92 6.93 13.53 21.01
C PRO A 92 6.92 13.72 22.52
N GLY A 93 7.88 13.12 23.22
CA GLY A 93 8.05 13.29 24.67
C GLY A 93 8.56 12.03 25.36
N SER A 94 8.00 11.73 26.53
CA SER A 94 8.42 10.60 27.39
C SER A 94 7.89 9.23 26.93
N VAL A 95 7.50 9.10 25.66
CA VAL A 95 7.10 7.83 25.03
C VAL A 95 8.30 7.20 24.33
N SER A 96 8.29 5.87 24.24
CA SER A 96 9.27 5.15 23.42
C SER A 96 8.95 5.34 21.92
N PRO A 97 9.97 5.38 21.04
CA PRO A 97 9.73 5.37 19.60
C PRO A 97 8.85 4.17 19.19
N PRO A 98 7.84 4.39 18.33
CA PRO A 98 6.95 3.32 17.91
C PRO A 98 7.69 2.32 17.01
N LYS A 99 7.27 1.06 17.12
CA LYS A 99 7.69 -0.03 16.24
C LYS A 99 6.67 -0.29 15.14
N ASP A 100 5.39 -0.14 15.45
CA ASP A 100 4.27 -0.35 14.56
C ASP A 100 3.34 0.85 14.63
N VAL A 101 2.79 1.26 13.49
CA VAL A 101 1.96 2.47 13.35
C VAL A 101 0.82 2.18 12.38
N GLN A 102 -0.39 2.62 12.74
CA GLN A 102 -1.53 2.56 11.83
C GLN A 102 -1.53 3.78 10.90
N VAL A 103 -1.86 3.56 9.64
CA VAL A 103 -2.05 4.62 8.64
C VAL A 103 -3.39 4.41 7.94
N THR A 104 -4.17 5.48 7.88
CA THR A 104 -5.37 5.54 7.04
C THR A 104 -5.13 6.50 5.88
N ALA A 105 -5.47 6.10 4.66
CA ALA A 105 -5.37 6.97 3.49
C ALA A 105 -6.59 6.80 2.59
N ASN A 106 -6.99 7.87 1.90
CA ASN A 106 -7.94 7.76 0.80
C ASN A 106 -7.22 7.28 -0.45
N VAL A 107 -7.91 6.50 -1.28
CA VAL A 107 -7.43 6.10 -2.59
C VAL A 107 -8.50 6.27 -3.66
N ALA A 108 -8.09 6.73 -4.82
CA ALA A 108 -8.85 6.65 -6.06
C ALA A 108 -8.02 5.91 -7.12
N VAL A 109 -8.66 4.99 -7.84
CA VAL A 109 -8.01 4.13 -8.83
C VAL A 109 -8.73 4.30 -10.16
N THR A 110 -7.96 4.48 -11.23
CA THR A 110 -8.43 4.38 -12.61
C THR A 110 -7.53 3.44 -13.38
N LEU A 111 -8.11 2.38 -13.94
CA LEU A 111 -7.40 1.41 -14.77
C LEU A 111 -8.00 1.43 -16.17
N VAL A 112 -7.12 1.35 -17.16
CA VAL A 112 -7.46 1.22 -18.58
C VAL A 112 -7.12 -0.21 -18.98
N PRO A 113 -8.10 -1.12 -19.10
CA PRO A 113 -7.85 -2.47 -19.60
C PRO A 113 -7.34 -2.49 -21.04
N LYS A 114 -6.62 -3.54 -21.42
CA LYS A 114 -6.21 -3.75 -22.82
C LYS A 114 -7.42 -3.99 -23.73
N ASP A 115 -7.27 -3.65 -25.01
CA ASP A 115 -8.27 -3.78 -26.07
C ASP A 115 -9.06 -5.09 -25.97
N GLY A 116 -10.36 -4.99 -25.66
CA GLY A 116 -11.29 -6.13 -25.54
C GLY A 116 -12.01 -6.23 -24.20
N GLU A 117 -11.44 -5.65 -23.13
CA GLU A 117 -12.10 -5.59 -21.83
C GLU A 117 -12.93 -4.28 -21.70
N LYS A 118 -14.19 -4.41 -21.30
CA LYS A 118 -15.27 -3.41 -21.48
C LYS A 118 -15.08 -2.08 -20.71
N GLY A 119 -14.22 -1.18 -21.18
CA GLY A 119 -14.13 0.21 -20.67
C GLY A 119 -13.36 0.37 -19.34
N LEU A 120 -13.25 1.62 -18.87
CA LEU A 120 -12.45 1.96 -17.67
C LEU A 120 -12.93 1.20 -16.44
N VAL A 121 -11.98 0.79 -15.59
CA VAL A 121 -12.25 0.30 -14.24
C VAL A 121 -11.94 1.42 -13.28
N GLN A 122 -12.92 1.84 -12.47
CA GLN A 122 -12.70 2.88 -11.48
C GLN A 122 -13.22 2.42 -10.13
N ASN A 123 -12.45 2.68 -9.08
CA ASN A 123 -12.91 2.51 -7.71
C ASN A 123 -12.28 3.57 -6.82
N GLY A 124 -12.92 3.80 -5.68
CA GLY A 124 -12.38 4.66 -4.65
C GLY A 124 -12.72 4.10 -3.28
N GLY A 125 -11.86 4.37 -2.32
CA GLY A 125 -11.94 3.75 -1.02
C GLY A 125 -10.85 4.25 -0.09
N ARG A 126 -10.50 3.40 0.87
CA ARG A 126 -9.44 3.67 1.84
C ARG A 126 -8.44 2.53 1.87
N TYR A 127 -7.19 2.89 2.10
CA TYR A 127 -6.20 1.99 2.64
C TYR A 127 -6.21 2.10 4.16
N LEU A 128 -6.32 0.95 4.82
CA LEU A 128 -6.09 0.78 6.25
C LEU A 128 -4.82 -0.06 6.38
N LEU A 129 -3.73 0.60 6.76
CA LEU A 129 -2.40 0.03 6.72
C LEU A 129 -1.83 -0.07 8.13
N GLU A 130 -1.05 -1.11 8.36
CA GLU A 130 -0.05 -1.13 9.42
C GLU A 130 1.33 -1.00 8.78
N VAL A 131 2.18 -0.15 9.36
CA VAL A 131 3.59 -0.04 8.99
C VAL A 131 4.45 -0.40 10.19
N SER A 132 5.48 -1.22 9.94
CA SER A 132 6.42 -1.70 10.93
C SER A 132 7.82 -1.19 10.64
N ARG A 133 8.57 -0.92 11.71
CA ARG A 133 9.97 -0.51 11.65
C ARG A 133 10.86 -1.74 11.47
N ILE A 134 11.68 -1.72 10.43
CA ILE A 134 12.76 -2.67 10.16
C ILE A 134 14.13 -2.00 10.37
N ALA A 135 15.19 -2.79 10.37
CA ALA A 135 16.57 -2.31 10.38
C ALA A 135 17.18 -2.50 8.97
N PRO A 136 17.08 -1.50 8.08
CA PRO A 136 17.63 -1.63 6.74
C PRO A 136 19.17 -1.64 6.79
N SER A 137 19.80 -2.46 5.95
CA SER A 137 21.26 -2.63 5.91
C SER A 137 22.00 -1.41 5.38
N ASP A 138 21.33 -0.56 4.61
CA ASP A 138 21.87 0.66 4.01
C ASP A 138 21.62 1.94 4.84
N GLY A 139 20.99 1.80 6.02
CA GLY A 139 20.62 2.94 6.87
C GLY A 139 19.52 3.82 6.27
N GLY A 140 18.81 3.36 5.24
CA GLY A 140 17.73 4.08 4.59
C GLY A 140 16.45 4.16 5.44
N ASN A 141 15.33 4.50 4.79
CA ASN A 141 14.02 4.57 5.42
C ASN A 141 13.69 3.22 6.12
N PRO A 142 13.43 3.21 7.45
CA PRO A 142 13.21 1.98 8.19
C PRO A 142 11.76 1.51 8.21
N TRP A 143 10.81 2.21 7.59
CA TRP A 143 9.39 1.86 7.66
C TRP A 143 8.94 1.05 6.45
N ARG A 144 8.22 -0.04 6.72
CA ARG A 144 7.64 -0.94 5.71
C ARG A 144 6.21 -1.28 6.07
N ILE A 145 5.34 -1.44 5.07
CA ILE A 145 3.96 -1.87 5.24
C ILE A 145 3.97 -3.36 5.63
N SER A 146 3.36 -3.67 6.76
CA SER A 146 3.18 -5.02 7.31
C SER A 146 1.74 -5.52 7.17
N SER A 147 0.77 -4.62 7.05
CA SER A 147 -0.59 -4.97 6.69
C SER A 147 -1.19 -3.99 5.68
N LEU A 148 -1.91 -4.53 4.70
CA LEU A 148 -2.66 -3.80 3.70
C LEU A 148 -4.10 -4.28 3.69
N LYS A 149 -5.01 -3.42 4.12
CA LYS A 149 -6.45 -3.62 3.93
C LYS A 149 -7.02 -2.58 2.98
N VAL A 150 -7.85 -3.03 2.05
CA VAL A 150 -8.67 -2.16 1.21
C VAL A 150 -10.10 -2.13 1.72
N ASP A 151 -10.63 -0.93 1.88
CA ASP A 151 -12.02 -0.63 2.18
C ASP A 151 -12.64 0.11 0.98
N VAL A 152 -13.26 -0.61 0.05
CA VAL A 152 -13.89 -0.02 -1.14
C VAL A 152 -15.17 0.72 -0.75
N ILE A 153 -15.28 1.99 -1.13
CA ILE A 153 -16.47 2.82 -0.91
C ILE A 153 -17.35 2.83 -2.15
N TYR A 154 -16.75 2.90 -3.34
CA TYR A 154 -17.48 2.87 -4.60
C TYR A 154 -16.69 2.18 -5.71
N SER A 155 -17.43 1.63 -6.66
CA SER A 155 -16.90 1.10 -7.92
C SER A 155 -17.74 1.60 -9.09
N ALA A 156 -17.10 2.03 -10.17
CA ALA A 156 -17.69 2.56 -11.38
C ALA A 156 -16.99 1.97 -12.63
N GLY A 157 -17.66 2.04 -13.78
CA GLY A 157 -17.16 1.44 -15.02
C GLY A 157 -17.24 -0.09 -15.02
N ASN A 158 -16.18 -0.75 -15.51
CA ASN A 158 -16.12 -2.19 -15.72
C ASN A 158 -15.90 -2.96 -14.40
N LYS A 159 -16.99 -3.33 -13.74
CA LYS A 159 -16.94 -4.07 -12.46
C LYS A 159 -16.50 -5.53 -12.62
N ASP A 160 -16.65 -6.10 -13.82
CA ASP A 160 -16.34 -7.50 -14.08
C ASP A 160 -14.84 -7.74 -14.29
N PHE A 161 -14.03 -6.67 -14.39
CA PHE A 161 -12.59 -6.77 -14.58
C PHE A 161 -11.93 -7.71 -13.56
N TYR A 162 -12.29 -7.62 -12.28
CA TYR A 162 -11.70 -8.46 -11.24
C TYR A 162 -12.22 -9.91 -11.23
N ASN A 163 -13.31 -10.20 -11.94
CA ASN A 163 -13.90 -11.55 -12.01
C ASN A 163 -13.26 -12.44 -13.09
N GLY A 164 -12.50 -11.84 -14.01
CA GLY A 164 -11.75 -12.55 -15.05
C GLY A 164 -10.58 -13.32 -14.44
N LYS A 165 -10.81 -14.59 -14.11
CA LYS A 165 -9.75 -15.56 -13.83
C LYS A 165 -9.09 -15.91 -15.17
N GLU A 166 -7.77 -15.72 -15.27
CA GLU A 166 -6.97 -16.50 -16.23
C GLU A 166 -6.86 -17.95 -15.75
#